data_AF-A0A842P9D9-F1
#
_entry.id   AF-A0A842P9D9-F1
#
_cell.length_a   1.000
_cell.length_b   1.000
_cell.length_c   1.000
_cell.angle_alpha   90.00
_cell.angle_beta   90.00
_cell.angle_gamma   90.00
#
_symmetry.space_group_name_H-M   'P 1'
#
loop_
_entity.id
_entity.type
_entity.pdbx_description
1 polymer ?
#
loop_
_entity_poly.entity_id
_entity_poly.type
_entity_poly.pdbx_seq_one_letter_code
_entity_poly.pdbx_strand_id
1 'polypeptide(L)'
;EKKKIIQKLLKNKPISKNLPTISSDFELFNESIGLPINRNTGLPQKMTPYQIDYHNAIQSHHRVIANKSRKIGATEAALRSIAFNCFRRYAGHDVIILAGNELRIAREFLKRFDELFFNKKETGCALVGPDGTKWMHDDIITHTTFGNTPEIEFFNGTRIMAFASSKSVQSQSFRGTDDVICIYVSEAAHTGMRNDRPIMTALEPTLANRDNADFIIESTPNGRRGFFYEYWKSVMTSLEKHYHVNTEKEALEKLSLGINVPQLDWCPLFWDYTQGVKYKVLSEKYLESQKSSPNIDFEQEYCCKFSSTYDTAIPYSSLSFLNPNDPKYEKPIDLNKMLDGSSDDVIDLNELCDE
;
A
#
# COMPACT_ATOMS: atom_id res chain seq x y z
N GLU A 1 9.81 10.98 -41.80
CA GLU A 1 11.11 10.45 -41.31
C GLU A 1 11.01 9.45 -40.15
N LYS A 2 10.21 9.67 -39.10
CA LYS A 2 10.06 8.72 -37.97
C LYS A 2 9.76 7.26 -38.37
N LYS A 3 8.88 7.01 -39.35
CA LYS A 3 8.61 5.66 -39.90
C LYS A 3 9.84 5.00 -40.55
N LYS A 4 10.70 5.80 -41.21
CA LYS A 4 11.96 5.31 -41.81
C LYS A 4 13.01 5.01 -40.74
N ILE A 5 13.04 5.75 -39.64
CA ILE A 5 13.94 5.51 -38.50
C ILE A 5 13.52 4.23 -37.76
N ILE A 6 12.23 4.03 -37.50
CA ILE A 6 11.69 2.81 -36.88
C ILE A 6 11.96 1.58 -37.76
N GLN A 7 11.72 1.68 -39.09
CA GLN A 7 12.06 0.59 -40.01
C GLN A 7 13.56 0.31 -40.11
N LYS A 8 14.42 1.31 -39.88
CA LYS A 8 15.88 1.15 -39.86
C LYS A 8 16.38 0.53 -38.55
N LEU A 9 15.71 0.82 -37.42
CA LEU A 9 15.94 0.19 -36.12
C LEU A 9 15.49 -1.28 -36.11
N LEU A 10 14.35 -1.58 -36.73
CA LEU A 10 13.82 -2.95 -36.85
C LEU A 10 14.62 -3.83 -37.84
N LYS A 11 15.32 -3.23 -38.81
CA LYS A 11 16.14 -3.97 -39.80
C LYS A 11 17.52 -4.40 -39.31
N ASN A 12 18.00 -3.86 -38.18
CA ASN A 12 19.37 -4.08 -37.69
C ASN A 12 19.46 -4.88 -36.39
N LYS A 13 18.34 -5.28 -35.77
CA LYS A 13 18.36 -6.37 -34.78
C LYS A 13 18.08 -7.67 -35.55
N PRO A 14 18.93 -8.71 -35.43
CA PRO A 14 18.51 -10.03 -35.88
C PRO A 14 17.18 -10.34 -35.21
N ILE A 15 16.16 -10.63 -36.01
CA ILE A 15 14.92 -11.27 -35.56
C ILE A 15 15.31 -12.72 -35.22
N SER A 16 16.12 -12.88 -34.19
CA SER A 16 15.99 -14.03 -33.32
C SER A 16 15.63 -13.44 -31.98
N LYS A 17 14.65 -14.02 -31.32
CA LYS A 17 14.57 -14.18 -29.86
C LYS A 17 13.12 -14.47 -29.53
N ASN A 18 12.91 -15.60 -28.87
CA ASN A 18 11.66 -15.88 -28.18
C ASN A 18 11.26 -14.64 -27.35
N LEU A 19 9.96 -14.42 -27.14
CA LEU A 19 9.57 -13.40 -26.16
C LEU A 19 9.90 -13.95 -24.76
N PRO A 20 10.26 -13.09 -23.78
CA PRO A 20 10.37 -13.51 -22.39
C PRO A 20 9.13 -14.30 -21.95
N THR A 21 9.33 -15.58 -21.65
CA THR A 21 8.28 -16.47 -21.14
C THR A 21 8.49 -16.70 -19.66
N ILE A 22 7.40 -16.57 -18.88
CA ILE A 22 7.40 -16.84 -17.44
C ILE A 22 6.60 -18.10 -17.11
N SER A 23 6.79 -18.63 -15.91
CA SER A 23 5.90 -19.65 -15.37
C SER A 23 4.48 -19.11 -15.23
N SER A 24 3.47 -19.96 -15.46
CA SER A 24 2.07 -19.64 -15.12
C SER A 24 1.78 -19.72 -13.62
N ASP A 25 2.71 -20.31 -12.86
CA ASP A 25 2.67 -20.40 -11.41
C ASP A 25 3.41 -19.21 -10.77
N PHE A 26 2.75 -18.55 -9.81
CA PHE A 26 3.26 -17.33 -9.20
C PHE A 26 4.49 -17.59 -8.31
N GLU A 27 4.57 -18.71 -7.62
CA GLU A 27 5.72 -19.03 -6.77
C GLU A 27 6.95 -19.30 -7.63
N LEU A 28 6.81 -20.10 -8.69
CA LEU A 28 7.88 -20.36 -9.65
C LEU A 28 8.31 -19.08 -10.39
N PHE A 29 7.37 -18.19 -10.70
CA PHE A 29 7.72 -16.86 -11.22
C PHE A 29 8.60 -16.10 -10.21
N ASN A 30 8.24 -16.06 -8.93
CA ASN A 30 9.05 -15.39 -7.91
C ASN A 30 10.42 -16.02 -7.71
N GLU A 31 10.54 -17.34 -7.84
CA GLU A 31 11.85 -18.01 -7.87
C GLU A 31 12.66 -17.57 -9.09
N SER A 32 12.03 -17.40 -10.26
CA SER A 32 12.70 -17.01 -11.51
C SER A 32 13.25 -15.58 -11.54
N ILE A 33 12.57 -14.61 -10.90
CA ILE A 33 13.03 -13.22 -10.77
C ILE A 33 13.85 -12.98 -9.48
N GLY A 34 14.03 -14.02 -8.67
CA GLY A 34 14.66 -13.96 -7.36
C GLY A 34 13.66 -13.68 -6.22
N LEU A 35 13.80 -14.48 -5.17
CA LEU A 35 13.00 -14.38 -3.96
C LEU A 35 13.24 -13.05 -3.21
N PRO A 36 12.22 -12.51 -2.52
CA PRO A 36 12.41 -11.34 -1.69
C PRO A 36 13.42 -11.61 -0.56
N ILE A 37 14.20 -10.61 -0.21
CA ILE A 37 15.16 -10.70 0.90
C ILE A 37 14.45 -10.35 2.21
N ASN A 38 14.45 -11.28 3.16
CA ASN A 38 13.95 -11.01 4.50
C ASN A 38 14.91 -10.03 5.19
N ARG A 39 14.40 -8.88 5.62
CA ARG A 39 15.22 -7.82 6.22
C ARG A 39 15.79 -8.17 7.60
N ASN A 40 15.20 -9.12 8.32
CA ASN A 40 15.69 -9.57 9.62
C ASN A 40 16.86 -10.54 9.47
N THR A 41 16.81 -11.42 8.48
CA THR A 41 17.84 -12.46 8.29
C THR A 41 18.87 -12.09 7.21
N GLY A 42 18.54 -11.16 6.32
CA GLY A 42 19.33 -10.86 5.12
C GLY A 42 19.31 -11.97 4.06
N LEU A 43 18.48 -13.00 4.25
CA LEU A 43 18.42 -14.17 3.38
C LEU A 43 17.19 -14.14 2.47
N PRO A 44 17.27 -14.75 1.27
CA PRO A 44 16.10 -14.98 0.43
C PRO A 44 15.03 -15.78 1.17
N GLN A 45 13.78 -15.35 1.07
CA GLN A 45 12.62 -16.00 1.69
C GLN A 45 11.54 -16.23 0.65
N LYS A 46 10.92 -17.41 0.65
CA LYS A 46 9.72 -17.66 -0.16
C LYS A 46 8.59 -16.73 0.23
N MET A 47 7.70 -16.46 -0.72
CA MET A 47 6.46 -15.75 -0.46
C MET A 47 5.68 -16.50 0.62
N THR A 48 5.20 -15.76 1.61
CA THR A 48 4.40 -16.33 2.70
C THR A 48 2.97 -16.60 2.23
N PRO A 49 2.21 -17.49 2.90
CA PRO A 49 0.84 -17.80 2.50
C PRO A 49 -0.06 -16.58 2.32
N TYR A 50 -0.03 -15.60 3.24
CA TYR A 50 -0.86 -14.39 3.08
C TYR A 50 -0.44 -13.52 1.89
N GLN A 51 0.83 -13.55 1.49
CA GLN A 51 1.29 -12.84 0.28
C GLN A 51 0.83 -13.56 -0.99
N ILE A 52 0.76 -14.90 -0.96
CA ILE A 52 0.15 -15.69 -2.02
C ILE A 52 -1.36 -15.45 -2.09
N ASP A 53 -2.03 -15.39 -0.94
CA ASP A 53 -3.45 -15.05 -0.85
C ASP A 53 -3.73 -13.65 -1.44
N TYR A 54 -2.83 -12.70 -1.23
CA TYR A 54 -2.93 -11.39 -1.85
C TYR A 54 -2.88 -11.47 -3.38
N HIS A 55 -1.91 -12.20 -3.93
CA HIS A 55 -1.84 -12.45 -5.37
C HIS A 55 -3.12 -13.12 -5.87
N ASN A 56 -3.58 -14.19 -5.20
CA ASN A 56 -4.78 -14.92 -5.58
C ASN A 56 -6.03 -14.05 -5.56
N ALA A 57 -6.17 -13.17 -4.57
CA ALA A 57 -7.24 -12.18 -4.52
C ALA A 57 -7.20 -11.25 -5.72
N ILE A 58 -6.02 -10.75 -6.12
CA ILE A 58 -5.85 -9.92 -7.32
C ILE A 58 -6.19 -10.70 -8.61
N GLN A 59 -5.85 -11.99 -8.68
CA GLN A 59 -6.18 -12.80 -9.86
C GLN A 59 -7.68 -13.06 -9.98
N SER A 60 -8.34 -13.33 -8.86
CA SER A 60 -9.76 -13.73 -8.81
C SER A 60 -10.73 -12.56 -8.68
N HIS A 61 -10.29 -11.42 -8.17
CA HIS A 61 -11.10 -10.24 -7.93
C HIS A 61 -10.43 -9.01 -8.55
N HIS A 62 -11.22 -8.25 -9.32
CA HIS A 62 -10.75 -7.01 -9.93
C HIS A 62 -10.67 -5.85 -8.93
N ARG A 63 -11.19 -6.00 -7.71
CA ARG A 63 -11.17 -4.96 -6.68
C ARG A 63 -10.73 -5.58 -5.37
N VAL A 64 -9.57 -5.17 -4.87
CA VAL A 64 -8.95 -5.74 -3.67
C VAL A 64 -8.59 -4.63 -2.69
N ILE A 65 -9.03 -4.77 -1.45
CA ILE A 65 -8.71 -3.85 -0.34
C ILE A 65 -8.00 -4.61 0.77
N ALA A 66 -6.76 -4.24 1.07
CA ALA A 66 -5.96 -4.86 2.12
C ALA A 66 -5.73 -3.91 3.30
N ASN A 67 -6.34 -4.24 4.45
CA ASN A 67 -6.02 -3.63 5.73
C ASN A 67 -4.89 -4.44 6.39
N LYS A 68 -3.69 -3.85 6.44
CA LYS A 68 -2.46 -4.57 6.77
C LYS A 68 -1.66 -3.92 7.88
N SER A 69 -0.89 -4.74 8.57
CA SER A 69 0.12 -4.29 9.53
C SER A 69 1.31 -3.70 8.80
N ARG A 70 2.01 -2.78 9.47
CA ARG A 70 3.28 -2.26 8.99
C ARG A 70 4.31 -3.40 8.86
N LYS A 71 5.18 -3.29 7.86
CA LYS A 71 6.39 -4.12 7.68
C LYS A 71 6.16 -5.63 7.50
N ILE A 72 4.96 -6.06 7.10
CA ILE A 72 4.69 -7.46 6.72
C ILE A 72 4.95 -7.75 5.22
N GLY A 73 5.51 -6.83 4.44
CA GLY A 73 5.83 -7.12 3.03
C GLY A 73 4.61 -7.27 2.10
N ALA A 74 3.45 -6.71 2.45
CA ALA A 74 2.26 -6.66 1.59
C ALA A 74 2.55 -5.90 0.27
N THR A 75 3.22 -4.75 0.36
CA THR A 75 3.66 -3.97 -0.82
C THR A 75 4.53 -4.78 -1.78
N GLU A 76 5.45 -5.59 -1.25
CA GLU A 76 6.31 -6.45 -2.06
C GLU A 76 5.49 -7.50 -2.82
N ALA A 77 4.48 -8.09 -2.16
CA ALA A 77 3.57 -9.04 -2.77
C ALA A 77 2.72 -8.40 -3.88
N ALA A 78 2.18 -7.20 -3.64
CA ALA A 78 1.43 -6.46 -4.64
C ALA A 78 2.29 -6.13 -5.88
N LEU A 79 3.50 -5.60 -5.69
CA LEU A 79 4.42 -5.28 -6.79
C LEU A 79 4.81 -6.54 -7.59
N ARG A 80 5.07 -7.66 -6.93
CA ARG A 80 5.36 -8.94 -7.61
C ARG A 80 4.15 -9.49 -8.36
N SER A 81 2.94 -9.35 -7.82
CA SER A 81 1.71 -9.73 -8.50
C SER A 81 1.46 -8.87 -9.74
N ILE A 82 1.69 -7.55 -9.64
CA ILE A 82 1.62 -6.64 -10.79
C ILE A 82 2.66 -7.02 -11.83
N ALA A 83 3.91 -7.28 -11.42
CA ALA A 83 5.00 -7.72 -12.28
C ALA A 83 4.65 -9.02 -13.02
N PHE A 84 4.06 -10.00 -12.35
CA PHE A 84 3.55 -11.22 -12.98
C PHE A 84 2.49 -10.91 -14.05
N ASN A 85 1.55 -10.02 -13.73
CA ASN A 85 0.49 -9.62 -14.66
C ASN A 85 1.01 -8.81 -15.84
N CYS A 86 2.14 -8.09 -15.73
CA CYS A 86 2.79 -7.38 -16.84
C CYS A 86 3.21 -8.32 -17.99
N PHE A 87 3.50 -9.59 -17.74
CA PHE A 87 3.76 -10.57 -18.80
C PHE A 87 2.48 -11.20 -19.37
N ARG A 88 1.31 -10.89 -18.81
CA ARG A 88 0.04 -11.60 -19.04
C ARG A 88 -1.13 -10.62 -19.17
N ARG A 89 -1.96 -10.49 -18.14
CA ARG A 89 -3.23 -9.73 -18.14
C ARG A 89 -3.03 -8.25 -18.44
N TYR A 90 -1.86 -7.69 -18.13
CA TYR A 90 -1.54 -6.28 -18.37
C TYR A 90 -0.74 -6.03 -19.64
N ALA A 91 -0.42 -7.08 -20.41
CA ALA A 91 0.40 -6.97 -21.60
C ALA A 91 -0.17 -5.93 -22.58
N GLY A 92 0.60 -4.87 -22.84
CA GLY A 92 0.25 -3.81 -23.78
C GLY A 92 -0.66 -2.70 -23.22
N HIS A 93 -0.90 -2.69 -21.92
CA HIS A 93 -1.74 -1.71 -21.23
C HIS A 93 -0.97 -0.90 -20.18
N ASP A 94 -1.60 0.14 -19.65
CA ASP A 94 -1.01 1.02 -18.65
C ASP A 94 -1.37 0.60 -17.21
N VAL A 95 -0.37 0.68 -16.33
CA VAL A 95 -0.49 0.46 -14.88
C VAL A 95 -0.16 1.75 -14.16
N ILE A 96 -1.03 2.16 -13.25
CA ILE A 96 -0.83 3.33 -12.39
C ILE A 96 -0.52 2.88 -10.98
N ILE A 97 0.59 3.37 -10.42
CA ILE A 97 0.95 3.22 -9.01
C ILE A 97 0.82 4.58 -8.33
N LEU A 98 -0.03 4.66 -7.32
CA LEU A 98 -0.09 5.79 -6.40
C LEU A 98 0.56 5.40 -5.09
N ALA A 99 1.63 6.09 -4.71
CA ALA A 99 2.39 5.72 -3.51
C ALA A 99 2.81 6.95 -2.72
N GLY A 100 2.34 6.99 -1.46
CA GLY A 100 2.70 8.00 -0.48
C GLY A 100 2.39 9.44 -0.90
N ASN A 101 2.89 10.39 -0.11
CA ASN A 101 2.57 11.82 -0.29
C ASN A 101 3.62 12.58 -1.08
N GLU A 102 4.76 11.96 -1.34
CA GLU A 102 5.89 12.62 -1.99
C GLU A 102 6.24 11.88 -3.28
N LEU A 103 6.60 12.63 -4.32
CA LEU A 103 7.11 12.06 -5.57
C LEU A 103 8.35 11.18 -5.33
N ARG A 104 9.14 11.50 -4.30
CA ARG A 104 10.27 10.67 -3.88
C ARG A 104 9.84 9.25 -3.51
N ILE A 105 8.73 9.09 -2.79
CA ILE A 105 8.20 7.78 -2.40
C ILE A 105 7.71 7.04 -3.65
N ALA A 106 6.95 7.70 -4.53
CA ALA A 106 6.52 7.11 -5.79
C ALA A 106 7.69 6.62 -6.66
N ARG A 107 8.79 7.40 -6.75
CA ARG A 107 10.03 6.99 -7.43
C ARG A 107 10.67 5.77 -6.78
N GLU A 108 10.69 5.70 -5.46
CA GLU A 108 11.24 4.54 -4.73
C GLU A 108 10.45 3.27 -5.03
N PHE A 109 9.12 3.36 -5.13
CA PHE A 109 8.28 2.23 -5.54
C PHE A 109 8.64 1.73 -6.93
N LEU A 110 8.74 2.64 -7.90
CA LEU A 110 9.07 2.26 -9.27
C LEU A 110 10.49 1.69 -9.37
N LYS A 111 11.45 2.25 -8.63
CA LYS A 111 12.81 1.71 -8.56
C LYS A 111 12.83 0.30 -7.97
N ARG A 112 12.08 0.05 -6.89
CA ARG A 112 11.95 -1.30 -6.32
C ARG A 112 11.32 -2.28 -7.30
N PHE A 113 10.37 -1.82 -8.11
CA PHE A 113 9.76 -2.61 -9.16
C PHE A 113 10.78 -2.96 -10.27
N ASP A 114 11.56 -1.98 -10.73
CA ASP A 114 12.66 -2.17 -11.69
C ASP A 114 13.71 -3.17 -11.18
N GLU A 115 14.08 -3.06 -9.91
CA GLU A 115 15.05 -3.93 -9.23
C GLU A 115 14.63 -5.42 -9.22
N LEU A 116 13.34 -5.74 -9.37
CA LEU A 116 12.87 -7.12 -9.56
C LEU A 116 13.56 -7.76 -10.77
N PHE A 117 13.78 -6.99 -11.83
CA PHE A 117 14.33 -7.43 -13.11
C PHE A 117 15.79 -7.03 -13.32
N PHE A 118 16.49 -6.55 -12.28
CA PHE A 118 17.94 -6.41 -12.37
C PHE A 118 18.62 -7.76 -12.46
N ASN A 119 19.66 -7.83 -13.31
CA ASN A 119 20.48 -9.02 -13.45
C ASN A 119 21.06 -9.43 -12.09
N LYS A 120 20.73 -10.63 -11.64
CA LYS A 120 21.22 -11.14 -10.36
C LYS A 120 22.67 -11.60 -10.52
N LYS A 121 23.47 -11.42 -9.48
CA LYS A 121 24.90 -11.82 -9.51
C LYS A 121 25.04 -13.33 -9.64
N GLU A 122 24.12 -14.06 -9.03
CA GLU A 122 24.10 -15.51 -8.93
C GLU A 122 23.73 -16.16 -10.27
N THR A 123 22.74 -15.61 -10.97
CA THR A 123 22.22 -16.20 -12.22
C THR A 123 22.84 -15.57 -13.48
N GLY A 124 23.37 -14.34 -13.36
CA GLY A 124 23.86 -13.52 -14.45
C GLY A 124 22.76 -12.93 -15.33
N CYS A 125 21.49 -13.03 -14.92
CA CYS A 125 20.32 -12.63 -15.71
C CYS A 125 19.19 -12.11 -14.81
N ALA A 126 18.19 -11.47 -15.41
CA ALA A 126 17.02 -10.90 -14.73
C ALA A 126 15.96 -11.96 -14.42
N LEU A 127 15.77 -12.90 -15.35
CA LEU A 127 14.73 -13.92 -15.32
C LEU A 127 15.27 -15.20 -15.96
N VAL A 128 14.95 -16.36 -15.37
CA VAL A 128 15.14 -17.67 -15.99
C VAL A 128 13.77 -18.23 -16.36
N GLY A 129 13.51 -18.42 -17.65
CA GLY A 129 12.27 -18.99 -18.16
C GLY A 129 12.09 -20.47 -17.78
N PRO A 130 10.87 -21.03 -17.94
CA PRO A 130 10.58 -22.43 -17.64
C PRO A 130 11.41 -23.45 -18.46
N ASP A 131 11.87 -23.04 -19.64
CA ASP A 131 12.73 -23.80 -20.54
C ASP A 131 14.23 -23.64 -20.22
N GLY A 132 14.57 -22.89 -19.18
CA GLY A 132 15.94 -22.53 -18.81
C GLY A 132 16.50 -21.32 -19.58
N THR A 133 15.72 -20.68 -20.47
CA THR A 133 16.18 -19.51 -21.21
C THR A 133 16.44 -18.34 -20.25
N LYS A 134 17.62 -17.72 -20.37
CA LYS A 134 18.01 -16.58 -19.55
C LYS A 134 17.68 -15.27 -20.26
N TRP A 135 17.00 -14.37 -19.56
CA TRP A 135 16.62 -13.05 -20.04
C TRP A 135 17.37 -11.98 -19.26
N MET A 136 17.96 -11.02 -19.97
CA MET A 136 18.61 -9.88 -19.35
C MET A 136 17.58 -8.80 -19.03
N HIS A 137 17.95 -7.86 -18.15
CA HIS A 137 17.15 -6.68 -17.85
C HIS A 137 16.60 -6.00 -19.12
N ASP A 138 17.48 -5.72 -20.10
CA ASP A 138 17.12 -5.02 -21.34
C ASP A 138 16.31 -5.88 -22.33
N ASP A 139 16.19 -7.20 -22.10
CA ASP A 139 15.24 -8.03 -22.85
C ASP A 139 13.81 -7.91 -22.27
N ILE A 140 13.66 -7.46 -21.02
CA ILE A 140 12.37 -7.34 -20.31
C ILE A 140 11.89 -5.88 -20.29
N ILE A 141 12.77 -4.97 -19.88
CA ILE A 141 12.50 -3.55 -19.70
C ILE A 141 13.18 -2.77 -20.83
N THR A 142 12.38 -2.10 -21.65
CA THR A 142 12.85 -1.36 -22.83
C THR A 142 13.10 0.11 -22.54
N HIS A 143 12.45 0.66 -21.50
CA HIS A 143 12.61 2.04 -21.10
C HIS A 143 12.41 2.22 -19.59
N THR A 144 13.22 3.08 -18.98
CA THR A 144 13.04 3.54 -17.60
C THR A 144 13.29 5.03 -17.49
N THR A 145 12.44 5.72 -16.75
CA THR A 145 12.61 7.11 -16.35
C THR A 145 12.25 7.24 -14.88
N PHE A 146 13.14 7.79 -14.05
CA PHE A 146 12.87 8.05 -12.62
C PHE A 146 12.76 9.56 -12.31
N GLY A 147 12.50 10.36 -13.34
CA GLY A 147 12.42 11.82 -13.30
C GLY A 147 11.10 12.33 -12.69
N ASN A 148 10.58 13.45 -13.21
CA ASN A 148 9.36 14.06 -12.70
C ASN A 148 8.09 13.24 -13.01
N THR A 149 8.14 12.46 -14.07
CA THR A 149 7.12 11.49 -14.50
C THR A 149 7.78 10.12 -14.55
N PRO A 150 7.89 9.44 -13.39
CA PRO A 150 8.60 8.17 -13.34
C PRO A 150 7.78 7.09 -14.05
N GLU A 151 8.42 6.38 -14.99
CA GLU A 151 7.82 5.41 -15.90
C GLU A 151 8.77 4.23 -16.17
N ILE A 152 8.21 3.02 -16.31
CA ILE A 152 8.88 1.81 -16.84
C ILE A 152 8.07 1.29 -18.02
N GLU A 153 8.73 0.91 -19.11
CA GLU A 153 8.11 0.23 -20.26
C GLU A 153 8.69 -1.18 -20.43
N PHE A 154 7.82 -2.16 -20.61
CA PHE A 154 8.16 -3.55 -20.88
C PHE A 154 8.26 -3.81 -22.39
N PHE A 155 8.97 -4.88 -22.76
CA PHE A 155 9.12 -5.35 -24.14
C PHE A 155 7.79 -5.58 -24.89
N ASN A 156 6.70 -5.82 -24.16
CA ASN A 156 5.36 -6.07 -24.71
C ASN A 156 4.46 -4.82 -24.75
N GLY A 157 5.01 -3.63 -24.48
CA GLY A 157 4.28 -2.37 -24.49
C GLY A 157 3.53 -2.04 -23.20
N THR A 158 3.62 -2.88 -22.16
CA THR A 158 3.07 -2.54 -20.83
C THR A 158 3.85 -1.36 -20.26
N ARG A 159 3.16 -0.33 -19.77
CA ARG A 159 3.80 0.82 -19.12
C ARG A 159 3.36 0.93 -17.68
N ILE A 160 4.27 1.31 -16.80
CA ILE A 160 4.02 1.48 -15.37
C ILE A 160 4.42 2.88 -14.99
N MET A 161 3.47 3.67 -14.52
CA MET A 161 3.69 5.05 -14.11
C MET A 161 3.46 5.17 -12.60
N ALA A 162 4.32 5.93 -11.91
CA ALA A 162 4.18 6.16 -10.48
C ALA A 162 3.91 7.64 -10.17
N PHE A 163 2.94 7.89 -9.29
CA PHE A 163 2.56 9.25 -8.88
C PHE A 163 2.41 9.35 -7.36
N ALA A 164 2.49 10.58 -6.86
CA ALA A 164 2.26 10.87 -5.45
C ALA A 164 0.78 11.17 -5.21
N SER A 165 0.22 10.69 -4.10
CA SER A 165 -1.19 10.82 -3.77
C SER A 165 -1.60 12.25 -3.38
N SER A 166 -0.69 13.05 -2.81
CA SER A 166 -1.01 14.35 -2.19
C SER A 166 -1.18 15.52 -3.18
N LYS A 167 -0.83 15.36 -4.46
CA LYS A 167 -0.83 16.45 -5.43
C LYS A 167 -2.16 16.52 -6.16
N SER A 168 -3.11 17.26 -5.61
CA SER A 168 -4.40 17.61 -6.27
C SER A 168 -4.23 18.14 -7.70
N VAL A 169 -3.11 18.81 -7.99
CA VAL A 169 -2.73 19.33 -9.31
C VAL A 169 -2.45 18.21 -10.34
N GLN A 170 -2.14 16.98 -9.88
CA GLN A 170 -1.94 15.80 -10.74
C GLN A 170 -3.22 14.99 -10.97
N SER A 171 -4.37 15.38 -10.39
CA SER A 171 -5.66 14.77 -10.75
C SER A 171 -5.99 14.88 -12.25
N GLN A 172 -5.40 15.86 -12.93
CA GLN A 172 -5.41 16.02 -14.39
C GLN A 172 -4.46 15.05 -15.10
N SER A 173 -3.34 14.66 -14.47
CA SER A 173 -2.35 13.74 -15.04
C SER A 173 -2.88 12.31 -15.15
N PHE A 174 -3.75 11.88 -14.22
CA PHE A 174 -4.40 10.56 -14.28
C PHE A 174 -5.42 10.44 -15.40
N ARG A 175 -6.04 11.55 -15.81
CA ARG A 175 -7.13 11.59 -16.80
C ARG A 175 -6.65 11.47 -18.25
N GLY A 176 -5.35 11.65 -18.51
CA GLY A 176 -4.78 11.59 -19.86
C GLY A 176 -4.30 10.19 -20.28
N THR A 177 -4.46 9.19 -19.41
CA THR A 177 -4.07 7.80 -19.68
C THR A 177 -5.30 7.02 -20.13
N ASP A 178 -5.41 6.77 -21.43
CA ASP A 178 -6.64 6.22 -22.03
C ASP A 178 -6.77 4.69 -21.89
N ASP A 179 -5.69 3.96 -21.59
CA ASP A 179 -5.67 2.49 -21.59
C ASP A 179 -5.15 1.86 -20.28
N VAL A 180 -5.71 2.29 -19.15
CA VAL A 180 -5.35 1.79 -17.82
C VAL A 180 -6.02 0.44 -17.54
N ILE A 181 -5.22 -0.60 -17.25
CA ILE A 181 -5.69 -1.94 -16.85
C ILE A 181 -5.56 -2.20 -15.35
N CYS A 182 -4.72 -1.43 -14.65
CA CYS A 182 -4.48 -1.63 -13.22
C CYS A 182 -4.18 -0.31 -12.52
N ILE A 183 -4.83 -0.08 -11.39
CA ILE A 183 -4.55 1.00 -10.45
C ILE A 183 -4.17 0.37 -9.11
N TYR A 184 -2.99 0.72 -8.63
CA TYR A 184 -2.48 0.28 -7.34
C TYR A 184 -2.23 1.48 -6.43
N VAL A 185 -2.90 1.54 -5.28
CA VAL A 185 -2.73 2.60 -4.28
C VAL A 185 -2.11 2.00 -3.02
N SER A 186 -0.85 2.34 -2.77
CA SER A 186 -0.12 1.92 -1.57
C SER A 186 -0.10 3.03 -0.52
N GLU A 187 -0.26 2.62 0.74
CA GLU A 187 -0.48 3.52 1.88
C GLU A 187 -1.71 4.42 1.67
N ALA A 188 -2.80 3.82 1.20
CA ALA A 188 -4.03 4.48 0.78
C ALA A 188 -4.70 5.33 1.88
N ALA A 189 -4.51 5.02 3.16
CA ALA A 189 -5.02 5.82 4.28
C ALA A 189 -4.13 7.03 4.64
N HIS A 190 -2.94 7.12 4.04
CA HIS A 190 -1.91 8.10 4.39
C HIS A 190 -1.66 9.13 3.28
N THR A 191 -2.69 9.55 2.55
CA THR A 191 -2.57 10.47 1.40
C THR A 191 -2.17 11.91 1.75
N GLY A 192 -2.14 12.25 3.04
CA GLY A 192 -1.81 13.60 3.52
C GLY A 192 -2.85 14.67 3.17
N MET A 193 -3.94 14.29 2.48
CA MET A 193 -5.02 15.19 2.14
C MET A 193 -6.07 15.21 3.24
N ARG A 194 -6.58 16.40 3.58
CA ARG A 194 -7.77 16.51 4.45
C ARG A 194 -9.02 15.97 3.77
N ASN A 195 -9.08 16.08 2.44
CA ASN A 195 -10.12 15.53 1.58
C ASN A 195 -9.45 14.80 0.42
N ASP A 196 -9.49 13.47 0.45
CA ASP A 196 -8.87 12.56 -0.52
C ASP A 196 -9.82 12.15 -1.66
N ARG A 197 -11.09 12.58 -1.62
CA ARG A 197 -12.09 12.36 -2.67
C ARG A 197 -11.64 12.75 -4.09
N PRO A 198 -10.84 13.82 -4.31
CA PRO A 198 -10.34 14.15 -5.64
C PRO A 198 -9.49 13.05 -6.28
N ILE A 199 -8.81 12.22 -5.49
CA ILE A 199 -8.02 11.08 -5.98
C ILE A 199 -8.97 10.07 -6.62
N MET A 200 -9.97 9.60 -5.86
CA MET A 200 -10.92 8.61 -6.36
C MET A 200 -11.76 9.13 -7.52
N THR A 201 -12.18 10.41 -7.48
CA THR A 201 -12.92 11.06 -8.57
C THR A 201 -12.11 11.12 -9.88
N ALA A 202 -10.77 11.05 -9.81
CA ALA A 202 -9.91 11.01 -10.98
C ALA A 202 -9.62 9.58 -11.47
N LEU A 203 -9.55 8.60 -10.56
CA LEU A 203 -9.19 7.21 -10.87
C LEU A 203 -10.38 6.32 -11.24
N GLU A 204 -11.52 6.45 -10.56
CA GLU A 204 -12.67 5.58 -10.84
C GLU A 204 -13.13 5.67 -12.31
N PRO A 205 -13.17 6.86 -12.95
CA PRO A 205 -13.54 6.95 -14.36
C PRO A 205 -12.54 6.29 -15.32
N THR A 206 -11.24 6.21 -14.97
CA THR A 206 -10.25 5.58 -15.86
C THR A 206 -10.42 4.07 -15.92
N LEU A 207 -11.02 3.46 -14.88
CA LEU A 207 -11.39 2.05 -14.87
C LEU A 207 -12.77 1.79 -15.52
N ALA A 208 -13.63 2.80 -15.63
CA ALA A 208 -15.00 2.63 -16.13
C ALA A 208 -15.08 2.10 -17.58
N ASN A 209 -13.99 2.23 -18.35
CA ASN A 209 -13.91 1.73 -19.71
C ASN A 209 -13.56 0.22 -19.78
N ARG A 210 -13.25 -0.43 -18.65
CA ARG A 210 -12.82 -1.83 -18.57
C ARG A 210 -13.39 -2.56 -17.36
N ASP A 211 -14.31 -3.49 -17.62
CA ASP A 211 -14.90 -4.34 -16.58
C ASP A 211 -13.89 -5.26 -15.89
N ASN A 212 -12.76 -5.52 -16.53
CA ASN A 212 -11.70 -6.43 -16.05
C ASN A 212 -10.44 -5.71 -15.56
N ALA A 213 -10.50 -4.39 -15.37
CA ALA A 213 -9.37 -3.63 -14.85
C ALA A 213 -9.26 -3.80 -13.33
N ASP A 214 -8.03 -3.91 -12.83
CA ASP A 214 -7.77 -4.17 -11.43
C ASP A 214 -7.62 -2.87 -10.64
N PHE A 215 -8.28 -2.81 -9.49
CA PHE A 215 -8.16 -1.78 -8.49
C PHE A 215 -7.69 -2.39 -7.18
N ILE A 216 -6.43 -2.13 -6.85
CA ILE A 216 -5.76 -2.70 -5.68
C ILE A 216 -5.45 -1.56 -4.74
N ILE A 217 -5.92 -1.63 -3.49
CA ILE A 217 -5.60 -0.67 -2.46
C ILE A 217 -5.07 -1.38 -1.22
N GLU A 218 -3.96 -0.91 -0.66
CA GLU A 218 -3.45 -1.37 0.63
C GLU A 218 -3.06 -0.22 1.54
N SER A 219 -3.24 -0.41 2.84
CA SER A 219 -2.75 0.55 3.83
C SER A 219 -2.69 -0.05 5.22
N THR A 220 -1.84 0.52 6.09
CA THR A 220 -2.20 0.55 7.51
C THR A 220 -3.37 1.53 7.70
N PRO A 221 -4.28 1.30 8.64
CA PRO A 221 -5.37 2.24 8.90
C PRO A 221 -4.84 3.59 9.38
N ASN A 222 -5.65 4.63 9.23
CA ASN A 222 -5.33 5.97 9.70
C ASN A 222 -6.59 6.76 10.03
N GLY A 223 -7.01 6.76 11.29
CA GLY A 223 -8.24 7.45 11.66
C GLY A 223 -9.51 6.75 11.15
N ARG A 224 -10.65 7.44 11.28
CA ARG A 224 -11.96 7.01 10.77
C ARG A 224 -12.46 7.92 9.65
N ARG A 225 -11.58 8.23 8.69
CA ARG A 225 -11.86 9.16 7.59
C ARG A 225 -11.16 8.72 6.31
N GLY A 226 -11.61 9.32 5.20
CA GLY A 226 -11.00 9.12 3.89
C GLY A 226 -11.49 7.85 3.19
N PHE A 227 -11.21 7.76 1.89
CA PHE A 227 -11.80 6.72 1.04
C PHE A 227 -11.41 5.30 1.50
N PHE A 228 -10.20 5.11 2.05
CA PHE A 228 -9.76 3.79 2.51
C PHE A 228 -10.63 3.28 3.67
N TYR A 229 -10.91 4.14 4.66
CA TYR A 229 -11.80 3.80 5.77
C TYR A 229 -13.24 3.57 5.28
N GLU A 230 -13.74 4.43 4.40
CA GLU A 230 -15.10 4.35 3.86
C GLU A 230 -15.33 3.05 3.08
N TYR A 231 -14.42 2.69 2.17
CA TYR A 231 -14.48 1.42 1.44
C TYR A 231 -14.36 0.22 2.38
N TRP A 232 -13.40 0.24 3.32
CA TRP A 232 -13.25 -0.86 4.29
C TRP A 232 -14.53 -1.06 5.10
N LYS A 233 -15.07 0.01 5.69
CA LYS A 233 -16.30 -0.08 6.50
C LYS A 233 -17.51 -0.51 5.68
N SER A 234 -17.65 -0.03 4.45
CA SER A 234 -18.73 -0.47 3.56
C SER A 234 -18.72 -1.99 3.35
N VAL A 235 -17.54 -2.55 3.07
CA VAL A 235 -17.37 -4.00 2.91
C VAL A 235 -17.66 -4.74 4.21
N MET A 236 -17.10 -4.28 5.33
CA MET A 236 -17.32 -4.92 6.63
C MET A 236 -18.80 -4.91 7.04
N THR A 237 -19.51 -3.80 6.86
CA THR A 237 -20.95 -3.72 7.14
C THR A 237 -21.77 -4.67 6.26
N SER A 238 -21.37 -4.83 4.99
CA SER A 238 -22.02 -5.79 4.09
C SER A 238 -21.81 -7.24 4.56
N LEU A 239 -20.59 -7.57 5.00
CA LEU A 239 -20.27 -8.89 5.55
C LEU A 239 -20.98 -9.16 6.88
N GLU A 240 -20.98 -8.21 7.80
CA GLU A 240 -21.66 -8.30 9.10
C GLU A 240 -23.15 -8.59 8.92
N LYS A 241 -23.80 -7.84 8.01
CA LYS A 241 -25.21 -8.05 7.65
C LYS A 241 -25.44 -9.42 7.01
N HIS A 242 -24.57 -9.83 6.09
CA HIS A 242 -24.71 -11.10 5.38
C HIS A 242 -24.53 -12.31 6.30
N TYR A 243 -23.57 -12.26 7.23
CA TYR A 243 -23.26 -13.35 8.14
C TYR A 243 -24.04 -13.31 9.47
N HIS A 244 -24.82 -12.26 9.70
CA HIS A 244 -25.54 -12.01 10.95
C HIS A 244 -24.61 -11.99 12.18
N VAL A 245 -23.50 -11.27 12.05
CA VAL A 245 -22.49 -11.09 13.12
C VAL A 245 -22.36 -9.61 13.49
N ASN A 246 -21.85 -9.35 14.69
CA ASN A 246 -21.77 -7.99 15.24
C ASN A 246 -20.35 -7.42 15.27
N THR A 247 -19.36 -8.18 14.78
CA THR A 247 -17.95 -7.74 14.80
C THR A 247 -17.27 -8.01 13.46
N GLU A 248 -16.38 -7.09 13.07
CA GLU A 248 -15.54 -7.23 11.86
C GLU A 248 -14.71 -8.53 11.90
N LYS A 249 -14.23 -8.90 13.09
CA LYS A 249 -13.41 -10.10 13.29
C LYS A 249 -14.19 -11.37 12.94
N GLU A 250 -15.41 -11.53 13.47
CA GLU A 250 -16.26 -12.68 13.16
C GLU A 250 -16.64 -12.73 11.67
N ALA A 251 -16.86 -11.56 11.07
CA ALA A 251 -17.18 -11.45 9.65
C ALA A 251 -16.02 -11.93 8.76
N LEU A 252 -14.79 -11.50 9.07
CA LEU A 252 -13.57 -11.92 8.39
C LEU A 252 -13.25 -13.41 8.61
N GLU A 253 -13.46 -13.92 9.83
CA GLU A 253 -13.29 -15.35 10.13
C GLU A 253 -14.22 -16.20 9.26
N LYS A 254 -15.51 -15.85 9.18
CA LYS A 254 -16.46 -16.56 8.31
C LYS A 254 -16.11 -16.47 6.82
N LEU A 255 -15.65 -15.30 6.37
CA LEU A 255 -15.18 -15.12 4.99
C LEU A 255 -14.00 -16.04 4.68
N SER A 256 -13.01 -16.12 5.58
CA SER A 256 -11.81 -16.96 5.38
C SER A 256 -12.11 -18.46 5.37
N LEU A 257 -13.21 -18.89 5.98
CA LEU A 257 -13.72 -20.26 5.90
C LEU A 257 -14.50 -20.54 4.60
N GLY A 258 -14.68 -19.55 3.72
CA GLY A 258 -15.43 -19.69 2.47
C GLY A 258 -16.92 -19.93 2.66
N ILE A 259 -17.47 -19.61 3.84
CA ILE A 259 -18.88 -19.84 4.16
C ILE A 259 -19.71 -18.79 3.42
N ASN A 260 -20.51 -19.20 2.43
CA ASN A 260 -21.49 -18.34 1.73
C ASN A 260 -20.95 -16.96 1.33
N VAL A 261 -19.92 -16.93 0.47
CA VAL A 261 -19.25 -15.68 0.09
C VAL A 261 -20.23 -14.74 -0.64
N PRO A 262 -20.57 -13.56 -0.08
CA PRO A 262 -21.46 -12.63 -0.75
C PRO A 262 -20.78 -12.00 -1.96
N GLN A 263 -21.59 -11.49 -2.89
CA GLN A 263 -21.08 -10.59 -3.92
C GLN A 263 -20.70 -9.26 -3.25
N LEU A 264 -19.40 -8.96 -3.26
CA LEU A 264 -18.83 -7.73 -2.70
C LEU A 264 -18.21 -6.89 -3.81
N ASP A 265 -18.31 -5.58 -3.68
CA ASP A 265 -17.63 -4.65 -4.58
C ASP A 265 -16.11 -4.72 -4.44
N TRP A 266 -15.61 -5.08 -3.26
CA TRP A 266 -14.19 -5.22 -2.97
C TRP A 266 -13.94 -6.53 -2.21
N CYS A 267 -12.89 -7.25 -2.58
CA CYS A 267 -12.36 -8.38 -1.84
C CYS A 267 -11.54 -7.86 -0.65
N PRO A 268 -11.99 -8.05 0.60
CA PRO A 268 -11.26 -7.57 1.76
C PRO A 268 -10.21 -8.57 2.22
N LEU A 269 -9.01 -8.06 2.52
CA LEU A 269 -7.91 -8.82 3.10
C LEU A 269 -7.47 -8.15 4.41
N PHE A 270 -7.24 -8.96 5.44
CA PHE A 270 -6.85 -8.48 6.77
C PHE A 270 -5.64 -9.25 7.29
N TRP A 271 -4.56 -8.53 7.58
CA TRP A 271 -3.34 -9.14 8.12
C TRP A 271 -2.69 -8.24 9.16
N ASP A 272 -2.90 -8.56 10.43
CA ASP A 272 -2.19 -7.90 11.53
C ASP A 272 -0.74 -8.40 11.66
N TYR A 273 -0.03 -7.85 12.65
CA TYR A 273 1.37 -8.19 12.90
C TYR A 273 1.59 -9.67 13.21
N THR A 274 0.57 -10.42 13.64
CA THR A 274 0.70 -11.84 13.99
C THR A 274 1.09 -12.67 12.77
N GLN A 275 0.66 -12.27 11.57
CA GLN A 275 1.09 -12.91 10.33
C GLN A 275 2.59 -12.71 10.10
N GLY A 276 3.08 -11.49 10.31
CA GLY A 276 4.51 -11.20 10.19
C GLY A 276 5.36 -11.98 11.19
N VAL A 277 4.89 -12.14 12.43
CA VAL A 277 5.57 -12.95 13.47
C VAL A 277 5.56 -14.42 13.12
N LYS A 278 4.39 -14.98 12.78
CA LYS A 278 4.19 -16.39 12.42
C LYS A 278 5.16 -16.83 11.32
N TYR A 279 5.39 -15.97 10.33
CA TYR A 279 6.27 -16.27 9.20
C TYR A 279 7.66 -15.61 9.30
N LYS A 280 8.05 -15.13 10.49
CA LYS A 280 9.38 -14.54 10.78
C LYS A 280 9.78 -13.37 9.87
N VAL A 281 8.79 -12.69 9.29
CA VAL A 281 8.96 -11.44 8.54
C VAL A 281 9.11 -10.27 9.51
N LEU A 282 8.47 -10.34 10.68
CA LEU A 282 8.60 -9.40 11.78
C LEU A 282 9.29 -10.04 12.98
N SER A 283 10.16 -9.28 13.64
CA SER A 283 10.80 -9.69 14.89
C SER A 283 9.90 -9.39 16.08
N GLU A 284 9.70 -10.38 16.96
CA GLU A 284 8.97 -10.18 18.22
C GLU A 284 9.65 -9.13 19.10
N LYS A 285 10.99 -9.16 19.20
CA LYS A 285 11.77 -8.17 19.94
C LYS A 285 11.52 -6.75 19.44
N TYR A 286 11.40 -6.58 18.12
CA TYR A 286 11.06 -5.30 17.53
C TYR A 286 9.64 -4.88 17.95
N LEU A 287 8.64 -5.77 17.84
CA LEU A 287 7.27 -5.45 18.21
C LEU A 287 7.12 -5.07 19.69
N GLU A 288 7.79 -5.76 20.61
CA GLU A 288 7.80 -5.38 22.03
C GLU A 288 8.37 -3.96 22.24
N SER A 289 9.40 -3.57 21.47
CA SER A 289 9.91 -2.20 21.51
C SER A 289 8.94 -1.15 20.94
N GLN A 290 8.06 -1.56 20.02
CA GLN A 290 7.04 -0.67 19.45
C GLN A 290 5.84 -0.54 20.39
N LYS A 291 5.43 -1.62 21.07
CA LYS A 291 4.36 -1.59 22.08
C LYS A 291 4.69 -0.66 23.25
N SER A 292 5.96 -0.57 23.63
CA SER A 292 6.41 0.34 24.69
C SER A 292 6.67 1.76 24.22
N SER A 293 6.55 2.04 22.92
CA SER A 293 6.83 3.38 22.36
C SER A 293 5.59 4.29 22.50
N PRO A 294 5.69 5.42 23.21
CA PRO A 294 4.56 6.35 23.33
C PRO A 294 4.21 7.09 22.04
N ASN A 295 5.12 7.08 21.06
CA ASN A 295 4.97 7.84 19.81
C ASN A 295 4.30 7.02 18.69
N ILE A 296 3.89 5.79 18.97
CA ILE A 296 3.36 4.85 17.98
C ILE A 296 2.03 4.32 18.46
N ASP A 297 1.00 4.42 17.62
CA ASP A 297 -0.26 3.75 17.89
C ASP A 297 -0.09 2.32 17.44
N PHE A 298 0.29 1.46 18.38
CA PHE A 298 0.49 0.05 18.09
C PHE A 298 -0.78 -0.60 17.52
N GLU A 299 -1.95 -0.18 18.02
CA GLU A 299 -3.23 -0.71 17.57
C GLU A 299 -3.51 -0.32 16.11
N GLN A 300 -3.18 0.90 15.72
CA GLN A 300 -3.30 1.35 14.34
C GLN A 300 -2.24 0.71 13.43
N GLU A 301 -0.95 0.82 13.79
CA GLU A 301 0.16 0.45 12.92
C GLU A 301 0.36 -1.07 12.78
N TYR A 302 0.02 -1.84 13.82
CA TYR A 302 0.31 -3.28 13.89
C TYR A 302 -0.95 -4.14 14.05
N CYS A 303 -1.96 -3.68 14.80
CA CYS A 303 -3.22 -4.43 14.96
C CYS A 303 -4.28 -4.09 13.91
N CYS A 304 -3.97 -3.18 12.97
CA CYS A 304 -4.86 -2.80 11.87
C CYS A 304 -6.20 -2.21 12.32
N LYS A 305 -6.23 -1.53 13.48
CA LYS A 305 -7.43 -0.84 13.98
C LYS A 305 -7.54 0.59 13.48
N PHE A 306 -8.74 0.98 13.07
CA PHE A 306 -9.08 2.37 12.81
C PHE A 306 -9.36 3.10 14.14
N SER A 307 -8.29 3.48 14.83
CA SER A 307 -8.33 4.35 16.01
C SER A 307 -8.62 5.81 15.61
N SER A 308 -8.92 6.69 16.56
CA SER A 308 -9.01 8.12 16.29
C SER A 308 -7.63 8.66 15.93
N THR A 309 -7.54 9.50 14.89
CA THR A 309 -6.29 10.19 14.53
C THR A 309 -5.68 10.88 15.74
N TYR A 310 -4.35 10.78 15.87
CA TYR A 310 -3.49 11.46 16.85
C TYR A 310 -3.60 12.99 16.93
N ASP A 311 -4.53 13.62 16.21
CA ASP A 311 -4.92 15.01 16.45
C ASP A 311 -5.73 15.10 17.77
N THR A 312 -5.17 14.61 18.88
CA THR A 312 -5.50 15.20 20.18
C THR A 312 -5.08 16.67 20.12
N ALA A 313 -5.89 17.57 20.67
CA ALA A 313 -5.58 19.01 20.69
C ALA A 313 -4.18 19.31 21.27
N ILE A 314 -3.63 18.38 22.05
CA ILE A 314 -2.28 18.42 22.61
C ILE A 314 -1.49 17.22 22.05
N PRO A 315 -0.36 17.46 21.34
CA PRO A 315 0.54 16.39 20.91
C PRO A 315 1.06 15.62 22.13
N TYR A 316 1.12 14.28 22.06
CA TYR A 316 1.63 13.49 23.18
C TYR A 316 3.09 13.83 23.53
N SER A 317 3.89 14.23 22.55
CA SER A 317 5.26 14.75 22.76
C SER A 317 5.31 16.05 23.58
N SER A 318 4.19 16.78 23.65
CA SER A 318 4.02 17.99 24.44
C SER A 318 3.47 17.69 25.84
N LEU A 319 3.08 16.44 26.12
CA LEU A 319 2.67 16.00 27.45
C LEU A 319 3.92 15.57 28.23
N SER A 320 4.30 16.35 29.22
CA SER A 320 5.24 15.94 30.27
C SER A 320 4.45 15.49 31.50
N PHE A 321 4.77 14.29 32.00
CA PHE A 321 4.26 13.86 33.30
C PHE A 321 5.16 14.46 34.39
N LEU A 322 4.65 15.45 35.12
CA LEU A 322 5.32 15.93 36.33
C LEU A 322 5.13 14.89 37.44
N ASN A 323 6.21 14.57 38.15
CA ASN A 323 6.14 13.73 39.34
C ASN A 323 5.25 14.45 40.38
N PRO A 324 4.29 13.78 41.05
CA PRO A 324 3.48 14.40 42.10
C PRO A 324 4.29 15.03 43.25
N ASN A 325 5.56 14.63 43.41
CA ASN A 325 6.50 15.18 44.39
C ASN A 325 7.42 16.27 43.81
N ASP A 326 7.29 16.63 42.52
CA ASP A 326 8.05 17.72 41.90
C ASP A 326 7.59 19.07 42.51
N PRO A 327 8.49 19.97 42.91
CA PRO A 327 8.13 21.30 43.43
C PRO A 327 7.27 22.14 42.47
N LYS A 328 7.33 21.84 41.16
CA LYS A 328 6.53 22.48 40.10
C LYS A 328 5.18 21.79 39.87
N TYR A 329 4.88 20.70 40.57
CA TYR A 329 3.59 20.02 40.47
C TYR A 329 2.52 20.86 41.16
N GLU A 330 1.81 21.65 40.36
CA GLU A 330 0.59 22.30 40.83
C GLU A 330 -0.49 21.25 41.05
N LYS A 331 -1.19 21.33 42.18
CA LYS A 331 -2.27 20.39 42.48
C LYS A 331 -3.34 20.48 41.39
N PRO A 332 -3.92 19.36 40.96
CA PRO A 332 -5.00 19.38 39.98
C PRO A 332 -6.10 20.33 40.44
N ILE A 333 -6.58 21.17 39.52
CA ILE A 333 -7.75 22.01 39.77
C ILE A 333 -8.92 21.09 40.10
N ASP A 334 -9.49 21.28 41.29
CA ASP A 334 -10.68 20.56 41.71
C ASP A 334 -11.89 21.15 40.98
N LEU A 335 -12.22 20.55 39.84
CA LEU A 335 -13.31 21.00 38.98
C LEU A 335 -14.67 21.02 39.71
N ASN A 336 -14.87 20.19 40.74
CA ASN A 336 -16.10 20.21 41.53
C ASN A 336 -16.17 21.50 42.37
N LYS A 337 -15.05 21.98 42.91
CA LYS A 337 -15.00 23.27 43.62
C LYS A 337 -15.24 24.48 42.71
N MET A 338 -14.83 24.41 41.43
CA MET A 338 -15.13 25.47 40.46
C MET A 338 -16.62 25.52 40.08
N LEU A 339 -17.30 24.36 40.07
CA LEU A 339 -18.71 24.26 39.71
C LEU A 339 -19.66 24.62 40.87
N ASP A 340 -19.21 24.46 42.11
CA ASP A 340 -20.01 24.72 43.31
C ASP A 340 -20.05 26.21 43.71
N GLY A 341 -19.37 27.10 42.98
CA GLY A 341 -19.50 28.56 43.14
C GLY A 341 -19.10 29.12 44.51
N SER A 342 -18.50 28.31 45.38
CA SER A 342 -18.07 28.71 46.73
C SER A 342 -16.55 28.68 46.84
N SER A 343 -15.89 29.68 46.25
CA SER A 343 -14.55 30.08 46.67
C SER A 343 -14.40 31.58 46.50
N ASP A 344 -14.00 32.26 47.57
CA ASP A 344 -13.75 33.71 47.67
C ASP A 344 -12.65 34.24 46.74
N ASP A 345 -12.09 33.39 45.87
CA ASP A 345 -11.08 33.74 44.87
C ASP A 345 -11.74 33.97 43.50
N VAL A 346 -12.51 35.05 43.39
CA VAL A 346 -12.89 35.58 42.07
C VAL A 346 -11.66 36.26 41.50
N ILE A 347 -11.00 35.60 40.55
CA ILE A 347 -10.02 36.27 39.68
C ILE A 347 -10.79 37.32 38.87
N ASP A 348 -10.49 38.60 39.11
CA ASP A 348 -11.04 39.71 38.33
C ASP A 348 -10.48 39.61 36.90
N LEU A 349 -11.29 39.11 35.98
CA LEU A 349 -10.96 38.95 34.57
C LEU A 349 -10.69 40.30 33.86
N ASN A 350 -10.94 41.44 34.52
CA ASN A 350 -10.60 42.76 33.98
C ASN A 350 -9.10 43.12 34.10
N GLU A 351 -8.30 42.42 34.92
CA GLU A 351 -6.85 42.68 35.01
C GLU A 351 -6.02 42.00 33.90
N LEU A 352 -6.62 41.16 33.05
CA LEU A 352 -5.92 40.41 31.99
C LEU A 352 -5.99 41.06 30.61
N CYS A 353 -6.45 42.32 30.50
CA CYS A 353 -6.64 43.00 29.21
C CYS A 353 -5.74 44.23 28.97
N ASP A 354 -4.74 44.49 29.81
CA ASP A 354 -3.72 45.50 29.52
C ASP A 354 -2.29 44.90 29.71
N GLU A 355 -1.81 44.20 28.68
CA GLU A 355 -0.40 44.22 28.20
C GLU A 355 -0.23 43.48 26.85
#